data_AF-A0A965YFR0-F1
#
_entry.id   AF-A0A965YFR0-F1
#
_cell.length_a   1.000
_cell.length_b   1.000
_cell.length_c   1.000
_cell.angle_alpha   90.00
_cell.angle_beta   90.00
_cell.angle_gamma   90.00
#
_symmetry.space_group_name_H-M   'P 1'
#
loop_
_entity.id
_entity.type
_entity.pdbx_description
1 polymer ?
#
loop_
_entity_poly.entity_id
_entity_poly.type
_entity_poly.pdbx_seq_one_letter_code
_entity_poly.pdbx_strand_id
1 'polypeptide(L)'
;MHQTPSNALITTRDELEKRLDLTAEELAFDYHTTQVLPLRIPSNFLDLIDTNDPHDPIRRQVVPTSAELDCHPQEDLDPLAEVSHSVTQRLIHRYQSRVAFLTTDICPIHCRHCFRRRFTGTFQGPATDEEIEEASSYVAAHPEVKEILFTGGDVLTLSDARLRSMIAAFRSKRKDLVIRLCTRMPASYPMRITKALIAMLGEFSTAPFYLMTQFN
;
A
#
# COMPACT_ATOMS: atom_id res chain seq x y z
N MET A 1 28.40 -15.46 -0.28
CA MET A 1 28.14 -14.73 -1.54
C MET A 1 26.77 -14.10 -1.42
N HIS A 2 26.68 -12.81 -1.10
CA HIS A 2 25.40 -12.11 -1.14
C HIS A 2 25.03 -11.93 -2.61
N GLN A 3 24.13 -12.79 -3.11
CA GLN A 3 23.50 -12.58 -4.40
C GLN A 3 22.80 -11.22 -4.34
N THR A 4 23.03 -10.38 -5.35
CA THR A 4 22.25 -9.16 -5.54
C THR A 4 20.78 -9.57 -5.60
N PRO A 5 19.90 -9.01 -4.74
CA PRO A 5 18.50 -9.38 -4.74
C PRO A 5 17.94 -9.12 -6.13
N SER A 6 17.38 -10.16 -6.74
CA SER A 6 16.67 -10.03 -8.00
C SER A 6 15.52 -9.04 -7.81
N ASN A 7 15.46 -7.99 -8.62
CA ASN A 7 14.31 -7.09 -8.69
C ASN A 7 13.09 -7.75 -9.39
N ALA A 8 13.14 -9.07 -9.62
CA ALA A 8 12.03 -9.80 -10.20
C ALA A 8 10.81 -9.77 -9.27
N LEU A 9 9.66 -9.56 -9.89
CA LEU A 9 8.37 -9.55 -9.25
C LEU A 9 7.63 -10.81 -9.68
N ILE A 10 7.15 -11.60 -8.72
CA ILE A 10 6.37 -12.80 -8.97
C ILE A 10 4.91 -12.41 -9.07
N THR A 11 4.32 -12.66 -10.24
CA THR A 11 2.94 -12.26 -10.57
C THR A 11 2.10 -13.38 -11.17
N THR A 12 2.74 -14.50 -11.52
CA THR A 12 2.08 -15.68 -12.10
C THR A 12 2.30 -16.92 -11.24
N ARG A 13 1.40 -17.89 -11.36
CA ARG A 13 1.53 -19.20 -10.74
C ARG A 13 2.82 -19.91 -11.18
N ASP A 14 3.12 -19.91 -12.48
CA ASP A 14 4.32 -20.56 -13.03
C ASP A 14 5.63 -20.01 -12.44
N GLU A 15 5.69 -18.71 -12.17
CA GLU A 15 6.84 -18.10 -11.49
C GLU A 15 6.93 -18.53 -10.02
N LEU A 16 5.78 -18.71 -9.37
CA LEU A 16 5.70 -19.14 -7.98
C LEU A 16 6.06 -20.62 -7.80
N GLU A 17 5.56 -21.51 -8.68
CA GLU A 17 5.88 -22.96 -8.68
C GLU A 17 7.37 -23.24 -8.91
N LYS A 18 8.09 -22.35 -9.60
CA LYS A 18 9.55 -22.45 -9.74
C LYS A 18 10.30 -22.20 -8.43
N ARG A 19 9.63 -21.66 -7.42
CA ARG A 19 10.24 -21.19 -6.17
C ARG A 19 9.70 -21.90 -4.94
N LEU A 20 8.47 -22.42 -5.00
CA LEU A 20 7.78 -23.09 -3.90
C LEU A 20 7.04 -24.33 -4.40
N ASP A 21 7.09 -25.40 -3.62
CA ASP A 21 6.15 -26.52 -3.77
C ASP A 21 4.78 -26.07 -3.22
N LEU A 22 3.82 -25.87 -4.12
CA LEU A 22 2.50 -25.36 -3.78
C LEU A 22 1.60 -26.43 -3.16
N THR A 23 0.82 -26.04 -2.16
CA THR A 23 -0.19 -26.90 -1.54
C THR A 23 -1.40 -27.06 -2.45
N ALA A 24 -2.26 -28.05 -2.17
CA ALA A 24 -3.49 -28.25 -2.93
C ALA A 24 -4.39 -27.00 -2.93
N GLU A 25 -4.47 -26.27 -1.81
CA GLU A 25 -5.29 -25.06 -1.69
C GLU A 25 -4.74 -23.89 -2.51
N GLU A 26 -3.41 -23.76 -2.59
CA GLU A 26 -2.74 -22.71 -3.37
C GLU A 26 -2.77 -23.02 -4.87
N LEU A 27 -2.72 -24.29 -5.25
CA LEU A 27 -2.89 -24.74 -6.64
C LEU A 27 -4.33 -24.52 -7.14
N ALA A 28 -5.30 -24.62 -6.23
CA ALA A 28 -6.73 -24.45 -6.52
C ALA A 28 -7.16 -22.97 -6.61
N PHE A 29 -6.31 -22.02 -6.21
CA PHE A 29 -6.59 -20.60 -6.39
C PHE A 29 -6.63 -20.23 -7.88
N ASP A 30 -7.59 -19.39 -8.29
CA ASP A 30 -7.65 -18.85 -9.64
C ASP A 30 -6.70 -17.65 -9.78
N TYR A 31 -5.53 -17.86 -10.39
CA TYR A 31 -4.53 -16.81 -10.61
C TYR A 31 -4.87 -15.86 -11.77
N HIS A 32 -5.94 -16.12 -12.52
CA HIS A 32 -6.35 -15.32 -13.68
C HIS A 32 -7.57 -14.44 -13.41
N THR A 33 -8.28 -14.67 -12.31
CA THR A 33 -9.43 -13.85 -11.93
C THR A 33 -9.05 -12.41 -11.63
N THR A 34 -9.94 -11.50 -12.01
CA THR A 34 -9.88 -10.08 -11.66
C THR A 34 -10.74 -9.73 -10.45
N GLN A 35 -11.45 -10.72 -9.90
CA GLN A 35 -12.39 -10.52 -8.79
C GLN A 35 -11.71 -10.49 -7.42
N VAL A 36 -10.50 -11.04 -7.31
CA VAL A 36 -9.69 -11.00 -6.09
C VAL A 36 -8.35 -10.33 -6.34
N LEU A 37 -7.68 -10.00 -5.24
CA LEU A 37 -6.41 -9.29 -5.26
C LEU A 37 -5.33 -10.16 -5.95
N PRO A 38 -4.73 -9.72 -7.08
CA PRO A 38 -3.83 -10.58 -7.85
C PRO A 38 -2.55 -10.92 -7.10
N LEU A 39 -1.86 -11.97 -7.55
CA LEU A 39 -0.53 -12.33 -7.02
C LEU A 39 0.49 -11.22 -7.33
N ARG A 40 1.22 -10.80 -6.30
CA ARG A 40 2.29 -9.82 -6.44
C ARG A 40 3.26 -9.93 -5.27
N ILE A 41 4.43 -10.51 -5.51
CA ILE A 41 5.45 -10.76 -4.48
C ILE A 41 6.83 -10.35 -5.00
N PRO A 42 7.52 -9.38 -4.36
CA PRO A 42 8.92 -9.12 -4.66
C PRO A 42 9.79 -10.35 -4.37
N SER A 43 10.72 -10.71 -5.26
CA SER A 43 11.57 -11.90 -5.07
C SER A 43 12.30 -11.87 -3.73
N ASN A 44 12.84 -10.72 -3.32
CA ASN A 44 13.54 -10.57 -2.04
C ASN A 44 12.64 -10.84 -0.81
N PHE A 45 11.32 -10.68 -0.94
CA PHE A 45 10.37 -11.02 0.12
C PHE A 45 10.02 -12.50 0.09
N LEU A 46 9.88 -13.08 -1.11
CA LEU A 46 9.67 -14.52 -1.28
C LEU A 46 10.85 -15.33 -0.71
N ASP A 47 12.07 -14.81 -0.84
CA ASP A 47 13.30 -15.43 -0.31
C ASP A 47 13.30 -15.58 1.22
N LEU A 48 12.38 -14.93 1.94
CA LEU A 48 12.24 -15.04 3.39
C LEU A 48 11.43 -16.28 3.83
N ILE A 49 10.69 -16.90 2.91
CA ILE A 49 9.81 -18.04 3.19
C ILE A 49 10.66 -19.29 3.45
N ASP A 50 10.39 -20.02 4.54
CA ASP A 50 10.89 -21.39 4.67
C ASP A 50 10.11 -22.30 3.71
N THR A 51 10.80 -22.75 2.66
CA THR A 51 10.17 -23.56 1.61
C THR A 51 9.76 -24.96 2.08
N ASN A 52 10.26 -25.41 3.24
CA ASN A 52 9.93 -26.72 3.80
C ASN A 52 8.71 -26.67 4.74
N ASP A 53 8.24 -25.47 5.10
CA ASP A 53 7.06 -25.29 5.94
C ASP A 53 5.88 -24.74 5.12
N PRO A 54 4.86 -25.55 4.79
CA PRO A 54 3.66 -25.06 4.11
C PRO A 54 2.84 -24.08 4.97
N HIS A 55 3.10 -24.00 6.29
CA HIS A 55 2.45 -23.08 7.21
C HIS A 55 3.30 -21.84 7.54
N ASP A 56 4.41 -21.63 6.83
CA ASP A 56 5.31 -20.51 7.05
C ASP A 56 4.52 -19.18 7.14
N PRO A 57 4.75 -18.37 8.18
CA PRO A 57 3.95 -17.18 8.43
C PRO A 57 4.14 -16.10 7.37
N ILE A 58 5.26 -16.06 6.65
CA ILE A 58 5.50 -15.12 5.55
C ILE A 58 4.73 -15.59 4.32
N ARG A 59 4.77 -16.89 3.99
CA ARG A 59 4.00 -17.52 2.91
C ARG A 59 2.52 -17.19 3.03
N ARG A 60 1.93 -17.39 4.21
CA ARG A 60 0.51 -17.12 4.49
C ARG A 60 0.09 -15.67 4.25
N GLN A 61 1.02 -14.73 4.29
CA GLN A 61 0.72 -13.31 4.05
C GLN A 61 0.65 -12.96 2.57
N VAL A 62 1.18 -13.80 1.66
CA VAL A 62 1.48 -13.38 0.28
C VAL A 62 1.08 -14.39 -0.78
N VAL A 63 1.11 -15.69 -0.48
CA VAL A 63 0.70 -16.75 -1.39
C VAL A 63 -0.81 -16.94 -1.25
N PRO A 64 -1.59 -16.80 -2.34
CA PRO A 64 -3.03 -16.91 -2.26
C PRO A 64 -3.50 -18.35 -2.15
N THR A 65 -4.66 -18.54 -1.52
CA THR A 65 -5.30 -19.85 -1.36
C THR A 65 -6.73 -19.80 -1.85
N SER A 66 -7.29 -20.94 -2.25
CA SER A 66 -8.71 -21.07 -2.62
C SER A 66 -9.67 -20.60 -1.52
N ALA A 67 -9.28 -20.60 -0.25
CA ALA A 67 -10.06 -20.05 0.86
C ALA A 67 -10.37 -18.55 0.71
N GLU A 68 -9.59 -17.78 -0.08
CA GLU A 68 -9.90 -16.37 -0.39
C GLU A 68 -11.15 -16.21 -1.29
N LEU A 69 -11.61 -17.29 -1.93
CA LEU A 69 -12.77 -17.31 -2.80
C LEU A 69 -14.07 -17.61 -2.03
N ASP A 70 -13.95 -18.06 -0.78
CA ASP A 70 -15.08 -18.36 0.10
C ASP A 70 -15.55 -17.07 0.79
N CYS A 71 -16.58 -16.44 0.23
CA CYS A 71 -17.18 -15.23 0.81
C CYS A 71 -18.30 -15.57 1.81
N HIS A 72 -18.22 -15.06 3.03
CA HIS A 72 -19.29 -15.16 4.02
C HIS A 72 -20.33 -14.02 3.91
N PRO A 73 -21.60 -14.25 4.28
CA PRO A 73 -22.65 -13.21 4.26
C PRO A 73 -22.37 -11.98 5.13
N GLN A 74 -21.48 -12.11 6.12
CA GLN A 74 -21.07 -11.02 7.02
C GLN A 74 -19.92 -10.17 6.46
N GLU A 75 -19.32 -10.57 5.34
CA GLU A 75 -18.25 -9.83 4.71
C GLU A 75 -18.78 -8.62 3.92
N ASP A 76 -17.99 -7.55 3.94
CA ASP A 76 -18.23 -6.35 3.15
C ASP A 76 -16.93 -5.99 2.42
N LEU A 77 -17.05 -5.50 1.19
CA LEU A 77 -15.91 -5.00 0.41
C LEU A 77 -15.34 -3.70 1.00
N ASP A 78 -16.12 -2.94 1.75
CA ASP A 78 -15.72 -1.71 2.44
C ASP A 78 -15.99 -1.79 3.96
N PRO A 79 -15.33 -2.70 4.71
CA PRO A 79 -15.66 -2.98 6.11
C PRO A 79 -15.37 -1.80 7.05
N LEU A 80 -14.63 -0.79 6.58
CA LEU A 80 -14.34 0.43 7.33
C LEU A 80 -15.23 1.62 6.92
N ALA A 81 -16.18 1.39 6.02
CA ALA A 81 -17.08 2.38 5.45
C ALA A 81 -16.34 3.60 4.86
N GLU A 82 -15.16 3.37 4.25
CA GLU A 82 -14.32 4.43 3.70
C GLU A 82 -15.04 5.25 2.64
N VAL A 83 -15.83 4.60 1.78
CA VAL A 83 -16.58 5.26 0.70
C VAL A 83 -17.59 6.26 1.28
N SER A 84 -18.30 5.88 2.34
CA SER A 84 -19.30 6.76 2.98
C SER A 84 -18.68 7.96 3.70
N HIS A 85 -17.41 7.84 4.09
CA HIS A 85 -16.64 8.90 4.75
C HIS A 85 -15.74 9.68 3.78
N SER A 86 -15.77 9.37 2.49
CA SER A 86 -15.04 10.10 1.47
C SER A 86 -15.66 11.48 1.23
N VAL A 87 -14.84 12.52 1.33
CA VAL A 87 -15.21 13.91 1.07
C VAL A 87 -14.73 14.40 -0.29
N THR A 88 -13.80 13.66 -0.90
CA THR A 88 -13.39 13.75 -2.30
C THR A 88 -13.13 12.34 -2.83
N GLN A 89 -12.78 12.20 -4.11
CA GLN A 89 -12.49 10.88 -4.71
C GLN A 89 -11.42 10.07 -3.95
N ARG A 90 -10.43 10.76 -3.35
CA ARG A 90 -9.28 10.12 -2.69
C ARG A 90 -9.04 10.57 -1.25
N LEU A 91 -9.93 11.37 -0.66
CA LEU A 91 -9.79 11.86 0.70
C LEU A 91 -10.92 11.35 1.58
N ILE A 92 -10.57 10.59 2.61
CA ILE A 92 -11.49 10.06 3.61
C ILE A 92 -11.38 10.92 4.88
N HIS A 93 -12.50 11.45 5.37
CA HIS A 93 -12.58 12.23 6.60
C HIS A 93 -13.57 11.61 7.58
N ARG A 94 -13.11 10.60 8.31
CA ARG A 94 -13.91 9.90 9.34
C ARG A 94 -13.77 10.51 10.74
N TYR A 95 -12.59 11.03 11.07
CA TYR A 95 -12.26 11.54 12.40
C TYR A 95 -12.02 13.04 12.35
N GLN A 96 -12.57 13.77 13.33
CA GLN A 96 -12.56 15.23 13.36
C GLN A 96 -11.22 15.91 13.03
N SER A 97 -10.10 15.37 13.51
CA SER A 97 -8.78 16.01 13.36
C SER A 97 -7.85 15.31 12.36
N ARG A 98 -8.32 14.28 11.66
CA ARG A 98 -7.48 13.39 10.86
C ARG A 98 -8.16 12.93 9.58
N VAL A 99 -7.44 13.03 8.48
CA VAL A 99 -7.88 12.56 7.16
C VAL A 99 -6.93 11.51 6.61
N ALA A 100 -7.42 10.64 5.73
CA ALA A 100 -6.62 9.68 4.99
C ALA A 100 -6.71 9.97 3.49
N PHE A 101 -5.55 10.21 2.87
CA PHE A 101 -5.42 10.48 1.44
C PHE A 101 -4.89 9.23 0.73
N LEU A 102 -5.68 8.70 -0.21
CA LEU A 102 -5.37 7.51 -1.00
C LEU A 102 -4.44 7.87 -2.16
N THR A 103 -3.15 7.97 -1.86
CA THR A 103 -2.11 8.46 -2.79
C THR A 103 -1.93 7.64 -4.06
N THR A 104 -2.13 6.33 -3.98
CA THR A 104 -1.97 5.36 -5.06
C THR A 104 -2.68 4.08 -4.66
N ASP A 105 -3.11 3.27 -5.61
CA ASP A 105 -3.64 1.92 -5.39
C ASP A 105 -2.59 0.80 -5.60
N ILE A 106 -1.37 1.18 -5.95
CA ILE A 106 -0.25 0.27 -6.18
C ILE A 106 0.43 -0.10 -4.86
N CYS A 107 0.75 -1.38 -4.68
CA CYS A 107 1.57 -1.89 -3.58
C CYS A 107 2.83 -2.59 -4.12
N PRO A 108 3.92 -2.66 -3.33
CA PRO A 108 5.07 -3.50 -3.67
C PRO A 108 4.70 -4.99 -3.61
N ILE A 109 3.82 -5.33 -2.67
CA ILE A 109 3.39 -6.68 -2.35
C ILE A 109 1.89 -6.69 -2.09
N HIS A 110 1.18 -7.70 -2.56
CA HIS A 110 -0.24 -7.84 -2.29
C HIS A 110 -0.48 -8.76 -1.10
N CYS A 111 -0.66 -8.16 0.08
CA CYS A 111 -0.99 -8.86 1.32
C CYS A 111 -2.34 -9.60 1.18
N ARG A 112 -2.39 -10.90 1.51
CA ARG A 112 -3.63 -11.70 1.47
C ARG A 112 -4.67 -11.25 2.49
N HIS A 113 -4.23 -10.57 3.53
CA HIS A 113 -5.07 -9.94 4.55
C HIS A 113 -5.34 -8.44 4.30
N CYS A 114 -5.22 -7.96 3.05
CA CYS A 114 -5.48 -6.56 2.74
C CYS A 114 -6.97 -6.21 2.94
N PHE A 115 -7.27 -5.39 3.96
CA PHE A 115 -8.63 -4.89 4.20
C PHE A 115 -9.10 -3.89 3.13
N ARG A 116 -8.17 -3.37 2.32
CA ARG A 116 -8.45 -2.40 1.25
C ARG A 116 -8.38 -3.01 -0.15
N ARG A 117 -8.61 -4.33 -0.26
CA ARG A 117 -8.62 -5.08 -1.52
C ARG A 117 -9.57 -4.51 -2.60
N ARG A 118 -10.63 -3.79 -2.20
CA ARG A 118 -11.54 -3.08 -3.12
C ARG A 118 -10.89 -1.94 -3.90
N PHE A 119 -9.77 -1.41 -3.40
CA PHE A 119 -9.06 -0.27 -3.97
C PHE A 119 -7.69 -0.69 -4.48
N THR A 120 -6.91 -1.38 -3.65
CA THR A 120 -5.57 -1.87 -3.98
C THR A 120 -5.63 -2.88 -5.13
N GLY A 121 -4.72 -2.74 -6.11
CA GLY A 121 -4.65 -3.67 -7.24
C GLY A 121 -5.68 -3.42 -8.34
N THR A 122 -6.38 -2.27 -8.32
CA THR A 122 -7.19 -1.81 -9.47
C THR A 122 -6.33 -1.20 -10.59
N PHE A 123 -5.04 -0.97 -10.31
CA PHE A 123 -4.00 -0.42 -11.18
C PHE A 123 -4.37 0.91 -11.86
N GLN A 124 -5.19 1.74 -11.21
CA GLN A 124 -5.47 3.11 -11.63
C GLN A 124 -4.27 4.03 -11.45
N GLY A 125 -3.36 3.69 -10.52
CA GLY A 125 -2.10 4.38 -10.31
C GLY A 125 -2.17 5.52 -9.29
N PRO A 126 -1.16 6.41 -9.32
CA PRO A 126 -1.08 7.57 -8.43
C PRO A 126 -2.29 8.50 -8.60
N ALA A 127 -2.68 9.19 -7.52
CA ALA A 127 -3.67 10.27 -7.58
C ALA A 127 -3.27 11.30 -8.65
N THR A 128 -4.24 11.83 -9.41
CA THR A 128 -4.02 12.87 -10.43
C THR A 128 -3.77 14.23 -9.77
N ASP A 129 -3.34 15.22 -10.56
CA ASP A 129 -3.11 16.58 -10.04
C ASP A 129 -4.42 17.23 -9.58
N GLU A 130 -5.52 16.96 -10.27
CA GLU A 130 -6.86 17.41 -9.89
C GLU A 130 -7.29 16.81 -8.54
N GLU A 131 -7.11 15.51 -8.34
CA GLU A 131 -7.44 14.83 -7.08
C GLU A 131 -6.59 15.33 -5.91
N ILE A 132 -5.30 15.64 -6.15
CA ILE A 132 -4.42 16.26 -5.16
C ILE A 132 -4.87 17.68 -4.82
N GLU A 133 -5.23 18.46 -5.83
CA GLU A 133 -5.69 19.84 -5.65
C GLU A 133 -7.00 19.89 -4.85
N GLU A 134 -7.97 19.04 -5.21
CA GLU A 134 -9.26 18.91 -4.51
C GLU A 134 -9.04 18.52 -3.03
N ALA A 135 -8.25 17.47 -2.78
CA ALA A 135 -7.98 16.99 -1.42
C ALA A 135 -7.21 18.03 -0.59
N SER A 136 -6.20 18.68 -1.17
CA SER A 136 -5.41 19.70 -0.46
C SER A 136 -6.21 20.97 -0.18
N SER A 137 -7.12 21.37 -1.08
CA SER A 137 -8.05 22.48 -0.88
C SER A 137 -9.06 22.17 0.23
N TYR A 138 -9.59 20.94 0.27
CA TYR A 138 -10.44 20.50 1.38
C TYR A 138 -9.69 20.64 2.72
N VAL A 139 -8.47 20.11 2.84
CA VAL A 139 -7.70 20.19 4.09
C VAL A 139 -7.34 21.64 4.47
N ALA A 140 -7.16 22.53 3.49
CA ALA A 140 -6.95 23.95 3.74
C ALA A 140 -8.18 24.63 4.35
N ALA A 141 -9.38 24.27 3.90
CA ALA A 141 -10.64 24.80 4.39
C ALA A 141 -11.08 24.25 5.77
N HIS A 142 -10.48 23.15 6.23
CA HIS A 142 -10.83 22.46 7.47
C HIS A 142 -9.70 22.56 8.51
N PRO A 143 -9.60 23.67 9.26
CA PRO A 143 -8.51 23.93 10.20
C PRO A 143 -8.48 22.97 11.40
N GLU A 144 -9.58 22.28 11.70
CA GLU A 144 -9.66 21.20 12.68
C GLU A 144 -8.81 19.99 12.29
N VAL A 145 -8.58 19.77 10.99
CA VAL A 145 -7.67 18.74 10.48
C VAL A 145 -6.24 19.14 10.82
N LYS A 146 -5.61 18.34 11.69
CA LYS A 146 -4.22 18.54 12.15
C LYS A 146 -3.26 17.54 11.55
N GLU A 147 -3.77 16.40 11.07
CA GLU A 147 -2.96 15.32 10.55
C GLU A 147 -3.58 14.69 9.30
N ILE A 148 -2.72 14.31 8.36
CA ILE A 148 -3.07 13.56 7.17
C ILE A 148 -2.26 12.27 7.08
N LEU A 149 -2.91 11.16 6.78
CA LEU A 149 -2.27 9.90 6.43
C LEU A 149 -2.14 9.82 4.91
N PHE A 150 -0.92 9.74 4.40
CA PHE A 150 -0.67 9.35 3.02
C PHE A 150 -0.66 7.83 2.99
N THR A 151 -1.72 7.25 2.42
CA THR A 151 -2.01 5.81 2.41
C THR A 151 -2.64 5.42 1.07
N GLY A 152 -3.43 4.35 1.02
CA GLY A 152 -3.98 3.75 -0.19
C GLY A 152 -3.51 2.30 -0.31
N GLY A 153 -2.81 2.01 -1.39
CA GLY A 153 -1.84 0.94 -1.46
C GLY A 153 -0.62 1.27 -0.61
N ASP A 154 0.52 1.53 -1.24
CA ASP A 154 1.75 1.90 -0.53
C ASP A 154 2.36 3.19 -1.08
N VAL A 155 2.41 4.23 -0.24
CA VAL A 155 2.88 5.57 -0.62
C VAL A 155 4.30 5.58 -1.17
N LEU A 156 5.17 4.67 -0.71
CA LEU A 156 6.56 4.63 -1.16
C LEU A 156 6.74 3.83 -2.46
N THR A 157 5.67 3.33 -3.09
CA THR A 157 5.73 2.91 -4.50
C THR A 157 5.86 4.10 -5.45
N LEU A 158 5.46 5.30 -5.01
CA LEU A 158 5.63 6.53 -5.77
C LEU A 158 7.11 6.85 -5.96
N SER A 159 7.42 7.47 -7.10
CA SER A 159 8.73 8.10 -7.31
C SER A 159 8.94 9.25 -6.32
N ASP A 160 10.19 9.55 -6.00
CA ASP A 160 10.52 10.68 -5.11
C ASP A 160 9.97 12.01 -5.66
N ALA A 161 9.93 12.17 -6.99
CA ALA A 161 9.35 13.35 -7.63
C ALA A 161 7.83 13.44 -7.42
N ARG A 162 7.09 12.34 -7.56
CA ARG A 162 5.63 12.33 -7.36
C ARG A 162 5.25 12.50 -5.89
N LEU A 163 5.98 11.85 -4.99
CA LEU A 163 5.78 12.04 -3.55
C LEU A 163 6.08 13.49 -3.15
N ARG A 164 7.17 14.08 -3.65
CA ARG A 164 7.50 15.50 -3.44
C ARG A 164 6.36 16.42 -3.89
N SER A 165 5.80 16.21 -5.09
CA SER A 165 4.73 17.08 -5.60
C SER A 165 3.47 17.00 -4.73
N MET A 166 3.08 15.80 -4.30
CA MET A 166 1.95 15.61 -3.39
C MET A 166 2.18 16.32 -2.05
N ILE A 167 3.33 16.09 -1.41
CA ILE A 167 3.66 16.72 -0.13
C ILE A 167 3.65 18.26 -0.26
N ALA A 168 4.24 18.80 -1.33
CA ALA A 168 4.28 20.24 -1.59
C ALA A 168 2.88 20.84 -1.73
N ALA A 169 1.96 20.17 -2.43
CA ALA A 169 0.58 20.64 -2.60
C ALA A 169 -0.12 20.83 -1.25
N PHE A 170 -0.04 19.84 -0.35
CA PHE A 170 -0.62 19.96 0.99
C PHE A 170 0.12 20.99 1.87
N ARG A 171 1.45 20.94 1.91
CA ARG A 171 2.27 21.83 2.77
C ARG A 171 2.24 23.29 2.36
N SER A 172 2.07 23.59 1.07
CA SER A 172 1.96 24.97 0.58
C SER A 172 0.70 25.68 1.13
N LYS A 173 -0.40 24.94 1.30
CA LYS A 173 -1.66 25.44 1.85
C LYS A 173 -1.72 25.33 3.37
N ARG A 174 -1.14 24.27 3.95
CA ARG A 174 -1.14 23.99 5.39
C ARG A 174 0.26 23.61 5.89
N LYS A 175 1.04 24.64 6.24
CA LYS A 175 2.43 24.46 6.70
C LYS A 175 2.53 23.66 8.00
N ASP A 176 1.48 23.66 8.82
CA ASP A 176 1.38 23.00 10.13
C ASP A 176 0.95 21.53 10.08
N LEU A 177 0.50 21.04 8.93
CA LEU A 177 -0.17 19.73 8.81
C LEU A 177 0.79 18.55 9.08
N VAL A 178 0.58 17.78 10.13
CA VAL A 178 1.39 16.56 10.36
C VAL A 178 1.10 15.54 9.26
N ILE A 179 2.13 14.98 8.63
CA ILE A 179 1.98 13.97 7.56
C ILE A 179 2.47 12.61 8.07
N ARG A 180 1.60 11.60 8.02
CA ARG A 180 1.97 10.20 8.28
C ARG A 180 2.07 9.43 6.97
N LEU A 181 3.27 8.96 6.64
CA LEU A 181 3.50 8.09 5.48
C LEU A 181 3.25 6.64 5.90
N CYS A 182 2.23 6.01 5.32
CA CYS A 182 1.87 4.62 5.60
C CYS A 182 2.44 3.72 4.50
N THR A 183 3.41 2.87 4.85
CA THR A 183 4.17 2.08 3.88
C THR A 183 4.66 0.76 4.46
N ARG A 184 4.54 -0.32 3.70
CA ARG A 184 5.13 -1.62 4.02
C ARG A 184 6.55 -1.78 3.48
N MET A 185 7.05 -0.84 2.68
CA MET A 185 8.37 -0.90 2.05
C MET A 185 9.53 -1.24 3.00
N PRO A 186 9.62 -0.73 4.24
CA PRO A 186 10.69 -1.16 5.17
C PRO A 186 10.73 -2.68 5.41
N ALA A 187 9.56 -3.33 5.45
CA ALA A 187 9.45 -4.78 5.62
C ALA A 187 9.55 -5.53 4.29
N SER A 188 8.92 -5.01 3.22
CA SER A 188 8.79 -5.73 1.95
C SER A 188 9.91 -5.47 0.94
N TYR A 189 10.47 -4.27 0.93
CA TYR A 189 11.48 -3.82 -0.02
C TYR A 189 12.35 -2.69 0.59
N PRO A 190 13.21 -3.00 1.56
CA PRO A 190 13.92 -2.00 2.36
C PRO A 190 14.84 -1.09 1.53
N MET A 191 15.27 -1.54 0.34
CA MET A 191 16.08 -0.76 -0.59
C MET A 191 15.38 0.53 -1.08
N ARG A 192 14.05 0.64 -0.93
CA ARG A 192 13.32 1.88 -1.23
C ARG A 192 13.72 3.04 -0.32
N ILE A 193 14.24 2.75 0.87
CA ILE A 193 14.65 3.77 1.87
C ILE A 193 16.07 4.26 1.53
N THR A 194 16.14 5.26 0.65
CA THR A 194 17.41 5.82 0.17
C THR A 194 17.75 7.14 0.88
N LYS A 195 19.04 7.54 0.83
CA LYS A 195 19.47 8.87 1.30
C LYS A 195 18.74 10.00 0.55
N ALA A 196 18.45 9.81 -0.74
CA ALA A 196 17.73 10.78 -1.55
C ALA A 196 16.28 10.96 -1.09
N LEU A 197 15.57 9.86 -0.78
CA LEU A 197 14.23 9.92 -0.21
C LEU A 197 14.23 10.69 1.12
N ILE A 198 15.15 10.35 2.03
CA ILE A 198 15.27 11.00 3.34
C ILE A 198 15.55 12.50 3.17
N ALA A 199 16.49 12.86 2.29
CA ALA A 199 16.81 14.26 1.99
C ALA A 199 15.60 15.02 1.43
N MET A 200 14.87 14.42 0.49
CA MET A 200 13.64 15.00 -0.07
C MET A 200 12.58 15.26 1.00
N LEU A 201 12.33 14.30 1.89
CA LEU A 201 11.38 14.50 2.99
C LEU A 201 11.84 15.62 3.94
N GLY A 202 13.16 15.77 4.13
CA GLY A 202 13.76 16.86 4.90
C GLY A 202 13.53 18.26 4.33
N GLU A 203 13.23 18.40 3.04
CA GLU A 203 12.85 19.67 2.39
C GLU A 203 11.55 20.25 3.00
N PHE A 204 10.69 19.41 3.58
CA PHE A 204 9.36 19.78 4.10
C PHE A 204 9.29 19.79 5.63
N SER A 205 10.27 20.42 6.28
CA SER A 205 10.45 20.41 7.75
C SER A 205 9.52 21.34 8.54
N THR A 206 8.52 21.99 7.90
CA THR A 206 7.62 22.92 8.59
C THR A 206 6.71 22.26 9.63
N ALA A 207 6.47 20.96 9.53
CA ALA A 207 5.99 20.14 10.64
C ALA A 207 6.46 18.68 10.49
N PRO A 208 6.25 17.83 11.51
CA PRO A 208 6.77 16.47 11.51
C PRO A 208 6.21 15.57 10.39
N PHE A 209 7.05 14.63 9.97
CA PHE A 209 6.63 13.38 9.34
C PHE A 209 6.68 12.24 10.35
N TYR A 210 5.74 11.31 10.23
CA TYR A 210 5.84 9.99 10.85
C TYR A 210 5.77 8.92 9.76
N LEU A 211 6.59 7.88 9.88
CA LEU A 211 6.52 6.73 8.99
C LEU A 211 5.90 5.56 9.75
N MET A 212 4.71 5.14 9.32
CA MET A 212 4.00 3.98 9.85
C MET A 212 4.27 2.80 8.93
N THR A 213 4.77 1.71 9.50
CA THR A 213 5.07 0.49 8.74
C THR A 213 4.35 -0.74 9.27
N GLN A 214 4.37 -1.82 8.50
CA GLN A 214 3.63 -3.04 8.76
C GLN A 214 4.57 -4.25 8.77
N PHE A 215 5.03 -4.59 9.98
CA PHE A 215 5.56 -5.92 10.31
C PHE A 215 4.42 -6.74 10.94
N ASN A 216 4.37 -8.03 10.63
CA ASN A 216 3.36 -8.97 11.10
C ASN A 216 4.03 -10.11 11.85
#